data_AF-A0A317EL25-F1
#
_entry.id   AF-A0A317EL25-F1
#
_cell.length_a   1.000
_cell.length_b   1.000
_cell.length_c   1.000
_cell.angle_alpha   90.00
_cell.angle_beta   90.00
_cell.angle_gamma   90.00
#
_symmetry.space_group_name_H-M   'P 1'
#
loop_
_entity.id
_entity.type
_entity.pdbx_description
1 polymer ?
#
loop_
_entity_poly.entity_id
_entity_poly.type
_entity_poly.pdbx_seq_one_letter_code
_entity_poly.pdbx_strand_id
1 'polypeptide(L)'
;MFFIVVAPIAEELIFRLPLKVKRLNIFVALVMAYGIFYLSHKSVATLFSLAEVLKAITFILICLEILYCLKDEFFNAISTRYFSLYFYALTITFGLLHVRNYIDLVPSNLVLLAPIFAIPQIIAGFFLGYFRLKRGLFWSILLHAVINTPTTLFYFVKH
;
A
#
# COMPACT_ATOMS: atom_id res chain seq x y z
N MET A 1 5.05 -18.58 6.38
CA MET A 1 3.57 -18.52 6.28
C MET A 1 2.99 -17.18 6.72
N PHE A 2 3.40 -16.62 7.88
CA PHE A 2 2.89 -15.32 8.39
C PHE A 2 3.06 -14.15 7.39
N PHE A 3 4.23 -14.01 6.78
CA PHE A 3 4.50 -12.96 5.78
C PHE A 3 3.64 -13.08 4.50
N ILE A 4 3.20 -14.28 4.14
CA ILE A 4 2.43 -14.57 2.90
C ILE A 4 1.02 -13.99 2.98
N VAL A 5 0.45 -13.96 4.18
CA VAL A 5 -0.94 -13.55 4.38
C VAL A 5 -1.00 -12.13 4.91
N VAL A 6 -0.13 -11.77 5.84
CA VAL A 6 -0.16 -10.45 6.48
C VAL A 6 0.26 -9.34 5.53
N ALA A 7 1.29 -9.54 4.71
CA ALA A 7 1.76 -8.49 3.79
C ALA A 7 0.69 -8.16 2.72
N PRO A 8 0.08 -9.12 2.00
CA PRO A 8 -1.00 -8.81 1.07
C PRO A 8 -2.19 -8.14 1.75
N ILE A 9 -2.59 -8.54 2.96
CA ILE A 9 -3.67 -7.86 3.67
C ILE A 9 -3.32 -6.39 3.91
N ALA A 10 -2.13 -6.11 4.42
CA ALA A 10 -1.71 -4.75 4.76
C ALA A 10 -1.60 -3.88 3.49
N GLU A 11 -1.01 -4.40 2.42
CA GLU A 11 -0.92 -3.70 1.13
C GLU A 11 -2.29 -3.43 0.53
N GLU A 12 -3.21 -4.40 0.57
CA GLU A 12 -4.57 -4.20 0.07
C GLU A 12 -5.36 -3.18 0.91
N LEU A 13 -5.13 -3.12 2.23
CA LEU A 13 -5.71 -2.09 3.09
C LEU A 13 -5.17 -0.69 2.76
N ILE A 14 -3.90 -0.57 2.38
CA ILE A 14 -3.29 0.72 2.03
C ILE A 14 -3.71 1.17 0.63
N PHE A 15 -3.66 0.28 -0.37
CA PHE A 15 -3.81 0.68 -1.77
C PHE A 15 -5.20 0.43 -2.35
N ARG A 16 -5.96 -0.56 -1.84
CA ARG A 16 -7.24 -1.00 -2.45
C ARG A 16 -8.45 -0.65 -1.61
N LEU A 17 -8.32 -0.60 -0.28
CA LEU A 17 -9.39 -0.07 0.55
C LEU A 17 -9.83 1.35 0.12
N PRO A 18 -8.92 2.32 -0.11
CA PRO A 18 -9.30 3.71 -0.39
C PRO A 18 -9.81 3.93 -1.83
N LEU A 19 -9.69 2.94 -2.73
CA LEU A 19 -10.34 2.97 -4.05
C LEU A 19 -11.86 3.13 -3.96
N LYS A 20 -12.48 2.67 -2.85
CA LYS A 20 -13.81 3.15 -2.49
C LYS A 20 -13.63 4.42 -1.66
N VAL A 21 -13.74 5.58 -2.31
CA VAL A 21 -13.45 6.92 -1.79
C VAL A 21 -14.43 7.31 -0.66
N LYS A 22 -14.24 6.71 0.51
CA LYS A 22 -14.93 7.01 1.75
C LYS A 22 -13.91 7.54 2.76
N ARG A 23 -14.30 8.50 3.60
CA ARG A 23 -13.43 9.08 4.63
C ARG A 23 -12.73 8.01 5.48
N LEU A 24 -13.49 7.04 5.98
CA LEU A 24 -12.95 5.93 6.78
C LEU A 24 -11.93 5.07 6.02
N ASN A 25 -12.19 4.77 4.74
CA ASN A 25 -11.28 3.93 3.95
C ASN A 25 -9.94 4.63 3.71
N ILE A 26 -9.97 5.93 3.44
CA ILE A 26 -8.76 6.76 3.27
C ILE A 26 -8.03 6.89 4.61
N PHE A 27 -8.75 7.14 5.70
CA PHE A 27 -8.18 7.19 7.04
C PHE A 27 -7.41 5.90 7.39
N VAL A 28 -8.06 4.74 7.23
CA VAL A 28 -7.44 3.44 7.50
C VAL A 28 -6.22 3.22 6.62
N ALA A 29 -6.28 3.57 5.33
CA ALA A 29 -5.15 3.45 4.43
C ALA A 29 -3.94 4.31 4.89
N LEU A 30 -4.17 5.56 5.28
CA LEU A 30 -3.12 6.47 5.74
C LEU A 30 -2.49 6.00 7.06
N VAL A 31 -3.30 5.58 8.03
CA VAL A 31 -2.81 5.08 9.32
C VAL A 31 -2.02 3.78 9.15
N MET A 32 -2.50 2.86 8.30
CA MET A 32 -1.78 1.63 7.99
C MET A 32 -0.47 1.90 7.27
N ALA A 33 -0.46 2.82 6.30
CA ALA A 33 0.76 3.21 5.58
C ALA A 33 1.80 3.81 6.54
N TYR A 34 1.39 4.72 7.41
CA TYR A 34 2.25 5.29 8.45
C TYR A 34 2.76 4.21 9.41
N GLY A 35 1.88 3.31 9.87
CA GLY A 35 2.25 2.21 10.75
C GLY A 35 3.35 1.33 10.15
N ILE A 36 3.19 0.90 8.89
CA ILE A 36 4.21 0.10 8.19
C ILE A 36 5.51 0.89 8.00
N PHE A 37 5.41 2.15 7.55
CA PHE A 37 6.59 3.01 7.39
C PHE A 37 7.37 3.13 8.71
N TYR A 38 6.66 3.35 9.81
CA TYR A 38 7.25 3.49 11.14
C TYR A 38 7.90 2.19 11.63
N LEU A 39 7.21 1.05 11.49
CA LEU A 39 7.74 -0.28 11.82
C LEU A 39 8.97 -0.67 10.98
N SER A 40 9.07 -0.18 9.74
CA SER A 40 10.22 -0.47 8.86
C SER A 40 11.50 0.28 9.22
N HIS A 41 11.43 1.35 10.02
CA HIS A 41 12.59 2.19 10.37
C HIS A 41 12.96 2.16 11.86
N LYS A 42 12.19 1.46 12.69
CA LYS A 42 12.33 1.47 14.15
C LYS A 42 12.31 0.07 14.73
N SER A 43 13.11 -0.17 15.77
CA SER A 43 13.08 -1.44 16.48
C SER A 43 11.83 -1.52 17.37
N VAL A 44 11.29 -2.73 17.54
CA VAL A 44 10.09 -2.99 18.34
C VAL A 44 10.21 -2.43 19.76
N ALA A 45 11.41 -2.52 20.36
CA ALA A 45 11.68 -2.01 21.70
C ALA A 45 11.50 -0.48 21.83
N THR A 46 11.72 0.29 20.75
CA THR A 46 11.59 1.75 20.76
C THR A 46 10.18 2.26 20.45
N LEU A 47 9.31 1.40 19.93
CA LEU A 47 7.95 1.78 19.49
C LEU A 47 7.08 2.29 20.63
N PHE A 48 7.29 1.77 21.85
CA PHE A 48 6.48 2.08 23.03
C PHE A 48 7.04 3.24 23.86
N SER A 49 8.10 3.90 23.40
CA SER A 49 8.58 5.11 24.08
C SER A 49 7.53 6.22 23.98
N LEU A 50 7.41 7.04 25.04
CA LEU A 50 6.41 8.11 25.12
C LEU A 50 6.47 9.03 23.89
N ALA A 51 7.68 9.40 23.44
CA ALA A 51 7.87 10.26 22.29
C ALA A 51 7.27 9.68 20.99
N GLU A 52 7.38 8.37 20.79
CA GLU A 52 6.93 7.73 19.56
C GLU A 52 5.42 7.46 19.59
N VAL A 53 4.87 7.14 20.76
CA VAL A 53 3.42 7.08 20.99
C VAL A 53 2.79 8.45 20.72
N LEU A 54 3.40 9.54 21.22
CA LEU A 54 2.91 10.90 20.97
C LEU A 54 2.91 11.24 19.48
N LYS A 55 3.98 10.93 18.73
CA LYS A 55 4.00 11.14 17.28
C LYS A 55 2.90 10.37 16.55
N ALA A 56 2.66 9.10 16.91
CA ALA A 56 1.60 8.30 16.31
C ALA A 56 0.21 8.90 16.59
N ILE A 57 -0.05 9.32 17.84
CA ILE A 57 -1.29 10.01 18.21
C ILE A 57 -1.44 11.31 17.43
N THR A 58 -0.39 12.15 17.37
CA THR A 58 -0.41 13.40 16.60
C THR A 58 -0.72 13.15 15.13
N PHE A 59 -0.10 12.14 14.51
CA PHE A 59 -0.38 11.79 13.11
C PHE A 59 -1.84 11.37 12.90
N ILE A 60 -2.39 10.54 13.79
CA ILE A 60 -3.80 10.12 13.76
C ILE A 60 -4.73 11.33 13.86
N LEU A 61 -4.48 12.23 14.82
CA LEU A 61 -5.29 13.44 15.01
C LEU A 61 -5.21 14.37 13.80
N ILE A 62 -4.03 14.57 13.21
CA ILE A 62 -3.88 15.34 11.97
C ILE A 62 -4.68 14.70 10.83
N CYS A 63 -4.61 13.38 10.66
CA CYS A 63 -5.39 12.70 9.62
C CYS A 63 -6.91 12.88 9.84
N LEU A 64 -7.38 12.77 11.08
CA LEU A 64 -8.78 13.00 11.41
C LEU A 64 -9.20 14.44 11.12
N GLU A 65 -8.40 15.42 11.55
CA GLU A 65 -8.68 16.85 11.35
C GLU A 65 -8.73 17.20 9.86
N ILE A 66 -7.75 16.74 9.07
CA ILE A 66 -7.72 16.96 7.61
C ILE A 66 -8.96 16.35 6.97
N LEU A 67 -9.30 15.09 7.28
CA LEU A 67 -10.46 14.41 6.69
C LEU A 67 -11.81 14.97 7.17
N TYR A 68 -11.84 15.61 8.33
CA TYR A 68 -13.00 16.34 8.83
C TYR A 68 -13.18 17.67 8.09
N CYS A 69 -12.09 18.43 7.92
CA CYS A 69 -12.06 19.71 7.22
C CYS A 69 -12.37 19.61 5.71
N LEU A 70 -12.06 18.47 5.08
CA LEU A 70 -12.37 18.24 3.68
C LEU A 70 -13.88 18.08 3.48
N LYS A 71 -14.43 18.89 2.57
CA LYS A 71 -15.86 18.86 2.23
C LYS A 71 -16.22 17.63 1.40
N ASP A 72 -17.49 17.25 1.41
CA ASP A 72 -17.97 16.09 0.64
C ASP A 72 -17.82 16.26 -0.87
N GLU A 73 -17.84 17.50 -1.38
CA GLU A 73 -17.60 17.78 -2.81
C GLU A 73 -16.19 17.36 -3.23
N PHE A 74 -15.20 17.43 -2.33
CA PHE A 74 -13.84 16.97 -2.62
C PHE A 74 -13.80 15.46 -2.85
N PHE A 75 -14.40 14.67 -1.95
CA PHE A 75 -14.46 13.22 -2.09
C PHE A 75 -15.29 12.81 -3.30
N ASN A 76 -16.38 13.52 -3.58
CA ASN A 76 -17.21 13.29 -4.76
C ASN A 76 -16.45 13.60 -6.06
N ALA A 77 -15.67 14.69 -6.10
CA ALA A 77 -14.84 15.02 -7.25
C ALA A 77 -13.79 13.94 -7.54
N ILE A 78 -13.18 13.37 -6.49
CA ILE A 78 -12.24 12.25 -6.64
C ILE A 78 -12.97 11.00 -7.15
N SER A 79 -14.13 10.65 -6.60
CA SER A 79 -14.84 9.42 -6.95
C SER A 79 -15.47 9.45 -8.35
N THR A 80 -15.70 10.64 -8.91
CA THR A 80 -16.35 10.82 -10.22
C THR A 80 -15.39 11.37 -11.26
N ARG A 81 -15.00 12.64 -11.13
CA ARG A 81 -14.23 13.39 -12.13
C ARG A 81 -12.77 12.94 -12.23
N TYR A 82 -12.13 12.67 -11.09
CA TYR A 82 -10.70 12.37 -11.03
C TYR A 82 -10.39 10.91 -10.73
N PHE A 83 -11.39 10.03 -10.83
CA PHE A 83 -11.26 8.65 -10.38
C PHE A 83 -10.17 7.88 -11.12
N SER A 84 -10.09 8.03 -12.45
CA SER A 84 -9.06 7.36 -13.25
C SER A 84 -7.65 7.76 -12.82
N LEU A 85 -7.41 9.07 -12.62
CA LEU A 85 -6.12 9.56 -12.14
C LEU A 85 -5.79 9.02 -10.75
N TYR A 86 -6.77 9.03 -9.85
CA TYR A 86 -6.63 8.51 -8.49
C TYR A 86 -6.30 7.00 -8.48
N PHE A 87 -7.00 6.22 -9.31
CA PHE A 87 -6.77 4.79 -9.48
C PHE A 87 -5.36 4.49 -10.00
N TYR A 88 -4.91 5.20 -11.05
CA TYR A 88 -3.57 5.01 -11.60
C TYR A 88 -2.49 5.46 -10.61
N ALA A 89 -2.69 6.56 -9.89
CA ALA A 89 -1.75 7.02 -8.87
C ALA A 89 -1.51 5.96 -7.79
N LEU A 90 -2.57 5.35 -7.24
CA LEU A 90 -2.46 4.28 -6.25
C LEU A 90 -1.78 3.03 -6.82
N THR A 91 -2.13 2.64 -8.05
CA THR A 91 -1.59 1.45 -8.70
C THR A 91 -0.10 1.60 -9.05
N ILE A 92 0.29 2.76 -9.58
CA ILE A 92 1.68 3.06 -9.92
C ILE A 92 2.50 3.17 -8.63
N THR A 93 2.00 3.85 -7.60
CA THR A 93 2.69 3.96 -6.30
C THR A 93 2.91 2.57 -5.69
N PHE A 94 1.91 1.70 -5.72
CA PHE A 94 2.04 0.32 -5.28
C PHE A 94 3.21 -0.38 -6.00
N GLY A 95 3.26 -0.35 -7.32
CA GLY A 95 4.35 -0.99 -8.06
C GLY A 95 5.72 -0.35 -7.79
N LEU A 96 5.80 0.98 -7.75
CA LEU A 96 7.06 1.69 -7.51
C LEU A 96 7.66 1.41 -6.12
N LEU A 97 6.84 1.18 -5.10
CA LEU A 97 7.35 0.79 -3.78
C LEU A 97 8.06 -0.57 -3.79
N HIS A 98 7.79 -1.42 -4.78
CA HIS A 98 8.45 -2.71 -4.95
C HIS A 98 9.78 -2.61 -5.72
N VAL A 99 10.18 -1.44 -6.22
CA VAL A 99 11.50 -1.26 -6.88
C VAL A 99 12.64 -1.65 -5.95
N ARG A 100 12.49 -1.42 -4.63
CA ARG A 100 13.49 -1.83 -3.63
C ARG A 100 13.79 -3.33 -3.64
N ASN A 101 12.85 -4.18 -4.09
CA ASN A 101 13.07 -5.61 -4.20
C ASN A 101 14.06 -5.99 -5.31
N TYR A 102 14.32 -5.08 -6.25
CA TYR A 102 15.17 -5.30 -7.41
C TYR A 102 16.43 -4.42 -7.41
N ILE A 103 16.50 -3.39 -6.56
CA ILE A 103 17.58 -2.40 -6.61
C ILE A 103 18.96 -3.03 -6.37
N ASP A 104 19.03 -4.03 -5.50
CA ASP A 104 20.27 -4.77 -5.20
C ASP A 104 20.62 -5.83 -6.27
N LEU A 105 19.67 -6.16 -7.15
CA LEU A 105 19.86 -7.10 -8.27
C LEU A 105 20.33 -6.40 -9.55
N VAL A 106 20.19 -5.07 -9.61
CA VAL A 106 20.53 -4.27 -10.79
C VAL A 106 21.95 -3.70 -10.63
N PRO A 107 22.84 -3.84 -11.63
CA PRO A 107 24.15 -3.21 -11.62
C PRO A 107 24.06 -1.68 -11.39
N SER A 108 25.00 -1.12 -10.64
CA SER A 108 24.96 0.30 -10.24
C SER A 108 24.90 1.28 -11.42
N ASN A 109 25.54 0.93 -12.55
CA ASN A 109 25.49 1.71 -13.79
C ASN A 109 24.13 1.70 -14.49
N LEU A 110 23.22 0.80 -14.11
CA LEU A 110 21.86 0.65 -14.65
C LEU A 110 20.77 0.96 -13.62
N VAL A 111 21.12 1.50 -12.44
CA VAL A 111 20.17 1.75 -11.35
C VAL A 111 18.99 2.65 -11.77
N LEU A 112 19.21 3.56 -12.73
CA LEU A 112 18.16 4.41 -13.30
C LEU A 112 17.07 3.61 -14.04
N LEU A 113 17.38 2.39 -14.48
CA LEU A 113 16.43 1.47 -15.11
C LEU A 113 15.68 0.60 -14.08
N ALA A 114 16.03 0.66 -12.79
CA ALA A 114 15.36 -0.10 -11.73
C ALA A 114 13.81 0.06 -11.72
N PRO A 115 13.23 1.25 -12.01
CA PRO A 115 11.77 1.41 -12.10
C PRO A 115 11.09 0.53 -13.15
N ILE A 116 11.78 0.10 -14.21
CA ILE A 116 11.21 -0.79 -15.24
C ILE A 116 10.87 -2.16 -14.64
N PHE A 117 11.64 -2.62 -13.65
CA PHE A 117 11.38 -3.89 -12.96
C PHE A 117 10.14 -3.86 -12.07
N ALA A 118 9.58 -2.68 -11.80
CA ALA A 118 8.29 -2.55 -11.12
C ALA A 118 7.08 -2.73 -12.04
N ILE A 119 7.25 -2.76 -13.37
CA ILE A 119 6.14 -2.92 -14.32
C ILE A 119 5.26 -4.14 -14.02
N PRO A 120 5.80 -5.35 -13.73
CA PRO A 120 4.97 -6.49 -13.35
C PRO A 120 4.10 -6.21 -12.11
N GLN A 121 4.63 -5.48 -11.13
CA GLN A 121 3.90 -5.11 -9.92
C GLN A 121 2.85 -4.02 -10.17
N ILE A 122 3.12 -3.07 -11.09
CA ILE A 122 2.11 -2.10 -11.55
C ILE A 122 0.95 -2.83 -12.23
N ILE A 123 1.25 -3.79 -13.12
CA ILE A 123 0.25 -4.59 -13.83
C ILE A 123 -0.57 -5.42 -12.83
N ALA A 124 0.09 -6.12 -11.92
CA ALA A 124 -0.60 -6.86 -10.84
C ALA A 124 -1.50 -5.92 -10.04
N GLY A 125 -0.99 -4.75 -9.67
CA GLY A 125 -1.73 -3.75 -8.92
C GLY A 125 -2.97 -3.24 -9.64
N PHE A 126 -2.93 -3.14 -10.97
CA PHE A 126 -4.07 -2.79 -11.81
C PHE A 126 -5.16 -3.86 -11.73
N PHE A 127 -4.80 -5.13 -11.90
CA PHE A 127 -5.75 -6.25 -11.80
C PHE A 127 -6.37 -6.36 -10.41
N LEU A 128 -5.57 -6.20 -9.35
CA LEU A 128 -6.06 -6.18 -7.97
C LEU A 128 -7.02 -5.00 -7.73
N GLY A 129 -6.66 -3.82 -8.21
CA GLY A 129 -7.54 -2.64 -8.16
C GLY A 129 -8.88 -2.88 -8.87
N TYR A 130 -8.85 -3.48 -10.06
CA TYR A 130 -10.07 -3.86 -10.78
C TYR A 130 -10.91 -4.88 -10.00
N PHE A 131 -10.28 -5.93 -9.46
CA PHE A 131 -10.94 -6.95 -8.65
C PHE A 131 -11.59 -6.35 -7.40
N ARG A 132 -10.91 -5.43 -6.71
CA ARG A 132 -11.44 -4.68 -5.57
C ARG A 132 -12.74 -3.95 -5.93
N LEU A 133 -12.79 -3.31 -7.10
CA LEU A 133 -13.96 -2.54 -7.54
C LEU A 133 -15.12 -3.44 -7.96
N LYS A 134 -14.83 -4.59 -8.59
CA LYS A 134 -15.87 -5.52 -9.09
C LYS A 134 -16.37 -6.53 -8.07
N ARG A 135 -15.49 -7.07 -7.23
CA ARG A 135 -15.78 -8.20 -6.32
C ARG A 135 -15.61 -7.83 -4.85
N GLY A 136 -14.85 -6.78 -4.52
CA GLY A 136 -14.64 -6.33 -3.14
C GLY A 136 -13.23 -6.66 -2.61
N LEU A 137 -12.97 -6.23 -1.36
CA LEU A 137 -11.60 -6.27 -0.79
C LEU A 137 -11.13 -7.68 -0.52
N PHE A 138 -12.00 -8.53 0.03
CA PHE A 138 -11.69 -9.92 0.36
C PHE A 138 -11.14 -10.70 -0.85
N TRP A 139 -11.81 -10.59 -2.00
CA TRP A 139 -11.38 -11.25 -3.24
C TRP A 139 -10.08 -10.68 -3.80
N SER A 140 -9.85 -9.37 -3.62
CA SER A 140 -8.59 -8.73 -3.98
C SER A 140 -7.44 -9.28 -3.14
N ILE A 141 -7.62 -9.40 -1.82
CA ILE A 141 -6.64 -10.00 -0.90
C ILE A 141 -6.35 -11.45 -1.28
N LEU A 142 -7.37 -12.25 -1.56
CA LEU A 142 -7.19 -13.65 -1.93
C LEU A 142 -6.39 -13.78 -3.24
N LEU A 143 -6.75 -13.00 -4.26
CA LEU A 143 -6.02 -12.97 -5.52
C LEU A 143 -4.57 -12.51 -5.31
N HIS A 144 -4.35 -11.50 -4.48
CA HIS A 144 -3.02 -10.99 -4.17
C HIS A 144 -2.14 -12.06 -3.48
N ALA A 145 -2.69 -12.78 -2.50
CA ALA A 145 -1.99 -13.88 -1.85
C ALA A 145 -1.60 -14.98 -2.84
N VAL A 146 -2.48 -15.33 -3.78
CA VAL A 146 -2.19 -16.29 -4.85
C VAL A 146 -1.07 -15.79 -5.77
N ILE A 147 -1.11 -14.53 -6.20
CA ILE A 147 -0.08 -13.92 -7.06
C ILE A 147 1.30 -13.93 -6.37
N ASN A 148 1.34 -13.70 -5.05
CA ASN A 148 2.59 -13.70 -4.28
C ASN A 148 3.05 -15.10 -3.82
N THR A 149 2.29 -16.16 -4.11
CA THR A 149 2.66 -17.51 -3.69
C THR A 149 3.94 -18.02 -4.40
N PRO A 150 4.13 -17.89 -5.72
CA PRO A 150 5.32 -18.39 -6.41
C PRO A 150 6.62 -17.73 -5.93
N THR A 151 6.63 -16.41 -5.77
CA THR A 151 7.79 -15.65 -5.28
C THR A 151 8.15 -16.08 -3.86
N THR A 152 7.14 -16.31 -3.02
CA THR A 152 7.37 -16.77 -1.65
C THR A 152 7.85 -18.22 -1.60
N LEU A 153 7.29 -19.12 -2.41
CA LEU A 153 7.76 -20.50 -2.50
C LEU A 153 9.23 -20.56 -2.95
N PHE A 154 9.61 -19.74 -3.92
CA PHE A 154 11.01 -19.63 -4.36
C PHE A 154 11.95 -19.21 -3.22
N TYR A 155 11.52 -18.30 -2.35
CA TYR A 155 12.31 -17.90 -1.16
C TYR A 155 12.54 -19.08 -0.20
N PHE A 156 11.53 -19.92 0.04
CA PHE A 156 11.65 -21.09 0.92
C PHE A 156 12.39 -22.29 0.32
N VAL A 157 12.53 -22.36 -1.01
CA VAL A 157 13.30 -23.43 -1.67
C VAL A 157 14.79 -23.11 -1.74
N LYS A 158 15.15 -21.81 -1.67
CA LYS A 158 16.53 -21.33 -1.76
C LYS A 158 17.24 -21.21 -0.40
N HIS A 159 16.51 -21.41 0.69
CA HIS A 159 16.96 -21.42 2.09
C HIS A 159 16.57 -22.73 2.76
#